data_AF-A0AAU4RBA9-F1
#
_entry.id   AF-A0AAU4RBA9-F1
#
_cell.length_a   1.000
_cell.length_b   1.000
_cell.length_c   1.000
_cell.angle_alpha   90.00
_cell.angle_beta   90.00
_cell.angle_gamma   90.00
#
_symmetry.space_group_name_H-M   'P 1'
#
loop_
_entity.id
_entity.type
_entity.pdbx_description
1 polymer ?
#
loop_
_entity_poly.entity_id
_entity_poly.type
_entity_poly.pdbx_seq_one_letter_code
_entity_poly.pdbx_strand_id
1 'polypeptide(L)'
;MSTSPGQPLPLPPAAIPDGCLPWTAERADRWSEALPSWPVTVPPRWRHLHLVLLTAALAALGLALAGWSPFLAALVAMHLVWLPLRPEAVRVSAPALVVLAAVRPPAPLWLVVPGAVLVAGGSWAVAELRLRARVRQRKAALAAAGGVTAPLPDRGPALGRGRFLTGAGLVILVPGVVLLATAGLWSAPDDRGGAAAAGFFVAGLGATVVLSGVLGRRRATALGATPAPVLRVLVRENEGGDAEVFAADDTTALRPLFTVATTEADEDAEDDSGDHDDSRGDDTEAEIDELLDRLETDEPGPLREAVLYGAPYDGAEILLVSASPQPGEPPVTERSSGPVRPLSPGGARRRLAREKRASARAAVAGEQHRLLVEAARSTAPVPVRRWRAGGVDWLSGVLLVQWGVWTCWAVFLDADVSLWQQIVVAAAGLYGGARLPVKLCWRITADRTGLWLNGLRHPTHIPWDDLRSARREHFELKLRWRGGDSWAVAAPRWARLQRARGLTHPYDALAAELTAMHTDPALRPTGDSEAHVRGRALWPLAVLFALTWLAFLTSARTLL
;
A
#
# COMPACT_ATOMS: atom_id res chain seq x y z
N MET A 1 5.73 30.25 -5.18
CA MET A 1 7.11 30.75 -5.41
C MET A 1 7.91 29.64 -6.08
N SER A 2 8.65 29.95 -7.15
CA SER A 2 9.31 28.97 -8.01
C SER A 2 10.64 28.50 -7.42
N THR A 3 10.64 27.39 -6.68
CA THR A 3 11.85 26.60 -6.47
C THR A 3 12.27 26.02 -7.82
N SER A 4 13.47 26.36 -8.31
CA SER A 4 14.02 25.76 -9.53
C SER A 4 13.92 24.24 -9.44
N PRO A 5 13.22 23.57 -10.37
CA PRO A 5 13.09 22.12 -10.33
C PRO A 5 14.48 21.50 -10.51
N GLY A 6 15.03 20.92 -9.44
CA GLY A 6 16.27 20.13 -9.49
C GLY A 6 17.39 20.50 -8.53
N GLN A 7 17.26 21.55 -7.70
CA GLN A 7 18.25 21.79 -6.64
C GLN A 7 17.73 21.24 -5.30
N PRO A 8 18.51 20.37 -4.61
CA PRO A 8 18.13 19.89 -3.28
C PRO A 8 17.96 21.05 -2.29
N LEU A 9 16.97 20.95 -1.41
CA LEU A 9 16.83 21.88 -0.28
C LEU A 9 18.05 21.74 0.64
N PRO A 10 18.80 22.83 0.88
CA PRO A 10 20.07 22.76 1.59
C PRO A 10 19.86 22.52 3.08
N LEU A 11 20.73 21.69 3.66
CA LEU A 11 20.74 21.48 5.11
C LEU A 11 21.61 22.58 5.75
N PRO A 12 21.15 23.26 6.81
CA PRO A 12 21.96 24.26 7.51
C PRO A 12 23.32 23.68 7.94
N PRO A 13 24.44 24.40 7.73
CA PRO A 13 25.77 23.89 8.07
C PRO A 13 25.93 23.47 9.54
N ALA A 14 25.19 24.11 10.45
CA ALA A 14 25.18 23.77 11.87
C ALA A 14 24.63 22.37 12.18
N ALA A 15 23.83 21.79 11.28
CA ALA A 15 23.27 20.45 11.42
C ALA A 15 24.18 19.36 10.82
N ILE A 16 25.30 19.74 10.18
CA ILE A 16 26.25 18.83 9.57
C ILE A 16 27.41 18.60 10.55
N PRO A 17 27.61 17.37 11.06
CA PRO A 17 28.74 17.08 11.93
C PRO A 17 30.09 17.32 11.24
N ASP A 18 31.08 17.73 12.02
CA ASP A 18 32.44 17.99 11.53
C ASP A 18 33.03 16.76 10.83
N GLY A 19 33.60 16.99 9.63
CA GLY A 19 34.21 15.93 8.83
C GLY A 19 33.22 14.99 8.14
N CYS A 20 31.90 15.21 8.25
CA CYS A 20 30.88 14.36 7.63
C CYS A 20 31.07 14.29 6.09
N LEU A 21 31.35 13.08 5.59
CA LEU A 21 31.68 12.87 4.19
C LEU A 21 30.42 12.70 3.33
N PRO A 22 30.43 13.20 2.09
CA PRO A 22 29.37 12.88 1.13
C PRO A 22 29.39 11.41 0.77
N TRP A 23 28.22 10.77 0.81
CA TRP A 23 28.05 9.42 0.29
C TRP A 23 27.85 9.48 -1.23
N THR A 24 28.97 9.52 -1.96
CA THR A 24 28.98 9.62 -3.42
C THR A 24 28.45 8.35 -4.09
N ALA A 25 28.01 8.47 -5.35
CA ALA A 25 27.50 7.36 -6.15
C ALA A 25 28.51 6.21 -6.24
N GLU A 26 29.81 6.49 -6.34
CA GLU A 26 30.86 5.47 -6.38
C GLU A 26 30.95 4.65 -5.07
N ARG A 27 30.82 5.30 -3.91
CA ARG A 27 30.79 4.63 -2.60
C ARG A 27 29.48 3.89 -2.40
N ALA A 28 28.38 4.45 -2.89
CA ALA A 28 27.06 3.84 -2.85
C ALA A 28 26.96 2.61 -3.76
N ASP A 29 27.63 2.62 -4.92
CA ASP A 29 27.72 1.49 -5.84
C ASP A 29 28.41 0.31 -5.16
N ARG A 30 29.57 0.53 -4.51
CA ARG A 30 30.26 -0.50 -3.70
C ARG A 30 29.37 -1.09 -2.61
N TRP A 31 28.55 -0.26 -1.97
CA TRP A 31 27.58 -0.72 -0.97
C TRP A 31 26.44 -1.54 -1.60
N SER A 32 25.96 -1.14 -2.78
CA SER A 32 24.89 -1.83 -3.50
C SER A 32 25.35 -3.16 -4.11
N GLU A 33 26.61 -3.26 -4.54
CA GLU A 33 27.25 -4.48 -5.04
C GLU A 33 27.43 -5.55 -3.96
N ALA A 34 27.39 -5.16 -2.69
CA ALA A 34 27.40 -6.12 -1.58
C ALA A 34 26.10 -6.96 -1.51
N LEU A 35 25.03 -6.53 -2.18
CA LEU A 35 23.78 -7.28 -2.30
C LEU A 35 23.94 -8.48 -3.24
N PRO A 36 23.20 -9.57 -3.02
CA PRO A 36 23.15 -10.66 -3.99
C PRO A 36 22.61 -10.15 -5.33
N SER A 37 23.18 -10.65 -6.44
CA SER A 37 22.80 -10.29 -7.81
C SER A 37 21.41 -10.82 -8.21
N TRP A 38 20.96 -11.89 -7.55
CA TRP A 38 19.61 -12.39 -7.68
C TRP A 38 18.63 -11.50 -6.90
N PRO A 39 17.36 -11.35 -7.31
CA PRO A 39 16.32 -10.73 -6.50
C PRO A 39 16.04 -11.58 -5.25
N VAL A 40 16.98 -11.59 -4.30
CA VAL A 40 16.76 -12.07 -2.94
C VAL A 40 15.89 -11.01 -2.29
N THR A 41 14.59 -11.13 -2.61
CA THR A 41 13.43 -10.42 -2.05
C THR A 41 13.79 -9.16 -1.27
N VAL A 42 13.91 -8.04 -2.00
CA VAL A 42 13.64 -6.73 -1.41
C VAL A 42 12.33 -6.89 -0.63
N PRO A 43 12.28 -6.53 0.66
CA PRO A 43 11.11 -6.81 1.48
C PRO A 43 9.85 -6.35 0.74
N PRO A 44 8.86 -7.23 0.65
CA PRO A 44 7.68 -6.99 -0.17
C PRO A 44 7.03 -5.66 0.22
N ARG A 45 6.68 -4.82 -0.77
CA ARG A 45 5.67 -3.76 -0.55
C ARG A 45 4.48 -4.39 0.17
N TRP A 46 3.76 -3.66 1.02
CA TRP A 46 2.62 -4.16 1.81
C TRP A 46 1.67 -5.08 1.01
N ARG A 47 1.40 -4.74 -0.26
CA ARG A 47 0.61 -5.57 -1.19
C ARG A 47 1.18 -6.97 -1.43
N HIS A 48 2.50 -7.09 -1.59
CA HIS A 48 3.18 -8.38 -1.75
C HIS A 48 3.26 -9.14 -0.43
N LEU A 49 3.29 -8.45 0.72
CA LEU A 49 3.27 -9.10 2.02
C LEU A 49 1.95 -9.85 2.23
N HIS A 50 0.81 -9.25 1.90
CA HIS A 50 -0.49 -9.92 1.92
C HIS A 50 -0.51 -11.18 1.05
N LEU A 51 0.05 -11.10 -0.15
CA LEU A 51 0.14 -12.26 -1.04
C LEU A 51 1.03 -13.37 -0.45
N VAL A 52 2.17 -13.01 0.15
CA VAL A 52 3.07 -13.97 0.82
C VAL A 52 2.37 -14.61 2.01
N LEU A 53 1.69 -13.82 2.85
CA LEU A 53 0.95 -14.31 4.02
C LEU A 53 -0.21 -15.23 3.59
N LEU A 54 -0.98 -14.84 2.57
CA LEU A 54 -2.06 -15.66 2.03
C LEU A 54 -1.52 -16.97 1.43
N THR A 55 -0.46 -16.90 0.63
CA THR A 55 0.17 -18.09 0.03
C THR A 55 0.70 -19.02 1.12
N ALA A 56 1.32 -18.48 2.17
CA ALA A 56 1.80 -19.26 3.30
C ALA A 56 0.65 -19.89 4.11
N ALA A 57 -0.44 -19.15 4.37
CA ALA A 57 -1.62 -19.69 5.04
C ALA A 57 -2.25 -20.83 4.24
N LEU A 58 -2.42 -20.65 2.93
CA LEU A 58 -2.94 -21.69 2.02
C LEU A 58 -1.99 -22.90 1.95
N ALA A 59 -0.67 -22.68 1.96
CA ALA A 59 0.30 -23.76 2.01
C ALA A 59 0.23 -24.53 3.33
N ALA A 60 0.09 -23.86 4.47
CA ALA A 60 -0.07 -24.51 5.77
C ALA A 60 -1.33 -25.40 5.80
N LEU A 61 -2.45 -24.86 5.33
CA LEU A 61 -3.71 -25.61 5.27
C LEU A 61 -3.65 -26.77 4.28
N GLY A 62 -3.16 -26.54 3.06
CA GLY A 62 -3.05 -27.55 2.02
C GLY A 62 -2.12 -28.71 2.41
N LEU A 63 -0.99 -28.41 3.08
CA LEU A 63 -0.09 -29.45 3.58
C LEU A 63 -0.73 -30.26 4.72
N ALA A 64 -1.46 -29.60 5.63
CA ALA A 64 -2.19 -30.29 6.70
C ALA A 64 -3.28 -31.23 6.15
N LEU A 65 -4.06 -30.76 5.15
CA LEU A 65 -5.05 -31.58 4.44
C LEU A 65 -4.40 -32.74 3.66
N ALA A 66 -3.16 -32.57 3.21
CA ALA A 66 -2.37 -33.63 2.59
C ALA A 66 -1.74 -34.61 3.62
N GLY A 67 -2.14 -34.55 4.89
CA GLY A 67 -1.72 -35.49 5.94
C GLY A 67 -0.41 -35.12 6.64
N TRP A 68 0.13 -33.91 6.42
CA TRP A 68 1.30 -33.47 7.18
C TRP A 68 0.89 -33.17 8.62
N SER A 69 1.82 -33.41 9.57
CA SER A 69 1.57 -32.97 10.95
C SER A 69 1.33 -31.44 10.95
N PRO A 70 0.30 -30.95 11.66
CA PRO A 70 -0.09 -29.54 11.60
C PRO A 70 1.05 -28.55 11.90
N PHE A 71 1.93 -28.91 12.84
CA PHE A 71 3.10 -28.12 13.17
C PHE A 71 4.13 -28.06 12.03
N LEU A 72 4.43 -29.19 11.36
CA LEU A 72 5.37 -29.20 10.23
C LEU A 72 4.81 -28.41 9.04
N ALA A 73 3.52 -28.55 8.76
CA ALA A 73 2.83 -27.80 7.72
C ALA A 73 2.95 -26.28 7.95
N ALA A 74 2.65 -25.83 9.18
CA ALA A 74 2.83 -24.43 9.58
C ALA A 74 4.29 -23.99 9.52
N LEU A 75 5.24 -24.81 9.96
CA LEU A 75 6.66 -24.47 9.93
C LEU A 75 7.20 -24.29 8.51
N VAL A 76 6.83 -25.17 7.57
CA VAL A 76 7.17 -25.03 6.15
C VAL A 76 6.59 -23.75 5.57
N ALA A 77 5.31 -23.47 5.83
CA ALA A 77 4.66 -22.24 5.42
C ALA A 77 5.35 -20.99 6.01
N MET A 78 5.77 -21.03 7.27
CA MET A 78 6.49 -19.92 7.91
C MET A 78 7.85 -19.63 7.25
N HIS A 79 8.50 -20.60 6.60
CA HIS A 79 9.72 -20.32 5.84
C HIS A 79 9.45 -19.40 4.63
N LEU A 80 8.25 -19.44 4.03
CA LEU A 80 7.85 -18.49 2.98
C LEU A 80 7.75 -17.06 3.51
N VAL A 81 7.40 -16.89 4.80
CA VAL A 81 7.28 -15.60 5.47
C VAL A 81 8.64 -15.12 6.01
N TRP A 82 9.41 -16.02 6.63
CA TRP A 82 10.70 -15.69 7.23
C TRP A 82 11.79 -15.43 6.21
N LEU A 83 11.78 -16.08 5.05
CA LEU A 83 12.79 -15.83 4.04
C LEU A 83 12.87 -14.34 3.60
N PRO A 84 11.74 -13.68 3.27
CA PRO A 84 11.75 -12.24 2.95
C PRO A 84 11.79 -11.32 4.18
N LEU A 85 11.33 -11.75 5.35
CA LEU A 85 11.23 -10.85 6.52
C LEU A 85 12.32 -11.05 7.57
N ARG A 86 12.70 -12.30 7.88
CA ARG A 86 13.55 -12.71 9.01
C ARG A 86 14.48 -13.87 8.65
N PRO A 87 15.54 -13.63 7.85
CA PRO A 87 16.53 -14.67 7.53
C PRO A 87 17.23 -15.22 8.80
N GLU A 88 17.26 -14.46 9.90
CA GLU A 88 17.75 -14.91 11.20
C GLU A 88 16.94 -16.10 11.74
N ALA A 89 15.62 -16.09 11.57
CA ALA A 89 14.74 -17.18 11.98
C ALA A 89 14.99 -18.41 11.11
N VAL A 90 15.08 -18.24 9.79
CA VAL A 90 15.37 -19.32 8.82
C VAL A 90 16.67 -20.03 9.14
N ARG A 91 17.72 -19.28 9.51
CA ARG A 91 19.04 -19.84 9.86
C ARG A 91 18.94 -20.91 10.97
N VAL A 92 18.06 -20.69 11.95
CA VAL A 92 17.84 -21.60 13.09
C VAL A 92 16.77 -22.63 12.78
N SER A 93 15.69 -22.25 12.09
CA SER A 93 14.54 -23.11 11.86
C SER A 93 14.75 -24.14 10.75
N ALA A 94 15.58 -23.87 9.74
CA ALA A 94 15.76 -24.79 8.63
C ALA A 94 16.44 -26.12 9.05
N PRO A 95 17.53 -26.13 9.85
CA PRO A 95 18.07 -27.36 10.41
C PRO A 95 17.05 -28.10 11.30
N ALA A 96 16.29 -27.36 12.12
CA ALA A 96 15.27 -27.94 12.97
C ALA A 96 14.14 -28.59 12.15
N LEU A 97 13.73 -27.98 11.05
CA LEU A 97 12.73 -28.53 10.12
C LEU A 97 13.20 -29.86 9.52
N VAL A 98 14.47 -29.95 9.09
CA VAL A 98 15.05 -31.21 8.56
C VAL A 98 15.05 -32.30 9.62
N VAL A 99 15.51 -31.98 10.85
CA VAL A 99 15.52 -32.95 11.96
C VAL A 99 14.10 -33.41 12.31
N LEU A 100 13.14 -32.50 12.40
CA LEU A 100 11.76 -32.83 12.73
C LEU A 100 11.07 -33.64 11.63
N ALA A 101 11.33 -33.33 10.35
CA ALA A 101 10.83 -34.11 9.22
C ALA A 101 11.42 -35.54 9.19
N ALA A 102 12.67 -35.72 9.64
CA ALA A 102 13.31 -37.03 9.75
C ALA A 102 12.75 -37.86 10.92
N VAL A 103 12.49 -37.23 12.07
CA VAL A 103 11.99 -37.92 13.28
C VAL A 103 10.49 -38.22 13.20
N ARG A 104 9.71 -37.37 12.54
CA ARG A 104 8.26 -37.55 12.35
C ARG A 104 7.90 -37.49 10.87
N PRO A 105 8.26 -38.53 10.10
CA PRO A 105 8.05 -38.50 8.67
C PRO A 105 6.55 -38.55 8.37
N PRO A 106 6.02 -37.59 7.58
CA PRO A 106 4.64 -37.65 7.14
C PRO A 106 4.46 -38.74 6.08
N ALA A 107 3.31 -39.41 6.08
CA ALA A 107 2.96 -40.36 5.05
C ALA A 107 2.35 -39.62 3.85
N PRO A 108 2.77 -39.88 2.59
CA PRO A 108 3.80 -40.84 2.15
C PRO A 108 5.25 -40.28 2.21
N LEU A 109 6.14 -41.08 2.80
CA LEU A 109 7.53 -40.75 3.18
C LEU A 109 8.44 -40.27 2.03
N TRP A 110 8.25 -40.80 0.82
CA TRP A 110 9.25 -40.76 -0.24
C TRP A 110 9.31 -39.44 -1.03
N LEU A 111 8.21 -38.68 -1.08
CA LEU A 111 8.19 -37.34 -1.69
C LEU A 111 8.42 -36.23 -0.68
N VAL A 112 7.97 -36.43 0.56
CA VAL A 112 7.90 -35.35 1.54
C VAL A 112 9.27 -35.01 2.12
N VAL A 113 10.04 -36.00 2.57
CA VAL A 113 11.34 -35.73 3.20
C VAL A 113 12.31 -35.05 2.23
N PRO A 114 12.46 -35.50 0.96
CA PRO A 114 13.27 -34.77 -0.02
C PRO A 114 12.75 -33.36 -0.29
N GLY A 115 11.43 -33.18 -0.40
CA GLY A 115 10.83 -31.86 -0.58
C GLY A 115 11.12 -30.91 0.59
N ALA A 116 10.96 -31.37 1.83
CA ALA A 116 11.27 -30.60 3.03
C ALA A 116 12.77 -30.26 3.11
N VAL A 117 13.67 -31.19 2.78
CA VAL A 117 15.11 -30.95 2.72
C VAL A 117 15.46 -29.93 1.64
N LEU A 118 14.85 -30.00 0.46
CA LEU A 118 15.06 -29.03 -0.62
C LEU A 118 14.59 -27.63 -0.23
N VAL A 119 13.39 -27.52 0.38
CA VAL A 119 12.85 -26.24 0.85
C VAL A 119 13.71 -25.67 2.00
N ALA A 120 14.07 -26.49 2.98
CA ALA A 120 14.90 -26.09 4.12
C ALA A 120 16.31 -25.69 3.65
N GLY A 121 16.95 -26.51 2.82
CA GLY A 121 18.29 -26.23 2.28
C GLY A 121 18.33 -24.99 1.39
N GLY A 122 17.34 -24.85 0.50
CA GLY A 122 17.22 -23.67 -0.37
C GLY A 122 16.96 -22.38 0.43
N SER A 123 16.02 -22.42 1.38
CA SER A 123 15.73 -21.26 2.24
C SER A 123 16.92 -20.90 3.15
N TRP A 124 17.61 -21.89 3.71
CA TRP A 124 18.83 -21.69 4.51
C TRP A 124 19.95 -21.04 3.70
N ALA A 125 20.23 -21.56 2.49
CA ALA A 125 21.24 -21.00 1.61
C ALA A 125 20.95 -19.53 1.25
N VAL A 126 19.69 -19.22 0.92
CA VAL A 126 19.26 -17.84 0.62
C VAL A 126 19.36 -16.94 1.86
N ALA A 127 18.99 -17.44 3.04
CA ALA A 127 19.12 -16.70 4.30
C ALA A 127 20.59 -16.38 4.62
N GLU A 128 21.49 -17.36 4.48
CA GLU A 128 22.93 -17.16 4.68
C GLU A 128 23.54 -16.16 3.70
N LEU A 129 23.18 -16.23 2.41
CA LEU A 129 23.60 -15.24 1.41
C LEU A 129 23.17 -13.83 1.81
N ARG A 130 21.93 -13.68 2.29
CA ARG A 130 21.39 -12.39 2.74
C ARG A 130 22.09 -11.87 4.00
N LEU A 131 22.33 -12.73 4.99
CA LEU A 131 23.06 -12.35 6.22
C LEU A 131 24.51 -11.95 5.92
N ARG A 132 25.19 -12.66 5.00
CA ARG A 132 26.54 -12.28 4.54
C ARG A 132 26.53 -10.95 3.78
N ALA A 133 25.50 -10.71 2.96
CA ALA A 133 25.32 -9.42 2.29
C ALA A 133 25.18 -8.27 3.29
N ARG A 134 24.40 -8.44 4.37
CA ARG A 134 24.29 -7.43 5.45
C ARG A 134 25.63 -7.07 6.07
N VAL A 135 26.47 -8.07 6.34
CA VAL A 135 27.82 -7.83 6.90
C VAL A 135 28.68 -7.04 5.91
N ARG A 136 28.64 -7.38 4.62
CA ARG A 136 29.39 -6.66 3.58
C ARG A 136 28.87 -5.22 3.40
N GLN A 137 27.55 -5.02 3.39
CA GLN A 137 26.92 -3.70 3.34
C GLN A 137 27.34 -2.84 4.54
N ARG A 138 27.27 -3.39 5.75
CA ARG A 138 27.71 -2.69 6.96
C ARG A 138 29.17 -2.25 6.85
N LYS A 139 30.06 -3.13 6.37
CA LYS A 139 31.48 -2.79 6.15
C LYS A 139 31.66 -1.68 5.11
N ALA A 140 30.94 -1.75 3.99
CA ALA A 140 30.99 -0.73 2.94
C ALA A 140 30.48 0.64 3.44
N ALA A 141 29.40 0.65 4.22
CA ALA A 141 28.86 1.85 4.84
C ALA A 141 29.84 2.48 5.84
N LEU A 142 30.45 1.66 6.71
CA LEU A 142 31.48 2.13 7.66
C LEU A 142 32.72 2.68 6.94
N ALA A 143 33.13 2.03 5.85
CA ALA A 143 34.23 2.52 5.02
C ALA A 143 33.88 3.85 4.33
N ALA A 144 32.63 4.02 3.88
CA ALA A 144 32.15 5.27 3.28
C ALA A 144 32.14 6.43 4.29
N ALA A 145 31.86 6.15 5.56
CA ALA A 145 31.90 7.15 6.64
C ALA A 145 33.33 7.56 7.02
N GLY A 146 34.35 6.85 6.56
CA GLY A 146 35.76 7.23 6.78
C GLY A 146 36.19 7.25 8.25
N GLY A 147 35.48 6.54 9.13
CA GLY A 147 35.72 6.56 10.58
C GLY A 147 35.10 7.78 11.31
N VAL A 148 34.42 8.66 10.59
CA VAL A 148 33.73 9.82 11.18
C VAL A 148 32.47 9.33 11.90
N THR A 149 32.36 9.69 13.17
CA THR A 149 31.21 9.36 14.01
C THR A 149 30.77 10.58 14.79
N ALA A 150 29.46 10.68 15.08
CA ALA A 150 28.89 11.76 15.86
C ALA A 150 27.85 11.21 16.86
N PRO A 151 27.65 11.87 18.01
CA PRO A 151 26.51 11.55 18.88
C PRO A 151 25.20 11.83 18.12
N LEU A 152 24.15 11.08 18.46
CA LEU A 152 22.82 11.36 17.91
C LEU A 152 22.33 12.73 18.43
N PRO A 153 21.79 13.60 17.55
CA PRO A 153 21.36 14.95 17.92
C PRO A 153 20.22 14.95 18.94
N ASP A 154 19.35 13.93 18.88
CA ASP A 154 18.31 13.73 19.88
C ASP A 154 18.28 12.31 20.45
N ARG A 155 18.49 12.21 21.77
CA ARG A 155 18.25 10.99 22.57
C ARG A 155 16.81 10.91 23.10
N GLY A 156 15.87 11.63 22.48
CA GLY A 156 14.43 11.57 22.80
C GLY A 156 13.89 10.12 22.92
N PRO A 157 12.68 9.94 23.44
CA PRO A 157 12.16 8.66 23.94
C PRO A 157 12.40 7.50 22.96
N ALA A 158 12.70 6.32 23.52
CA ALA A 158 13.03 5.15 22.70
C ALA A 158 11.86 4.81 21.76
N LEU A 159 12.15 4.75 20.45
CA LEU A 159 11.23 4.40 19.37
C LEU A 159 10.12 3.43 19.81
N GLY A 160 8.87 3.93 19.86
CA GLY A 160 7.69 3.20 20.34
C GLY A 160 7.42 1.90 19.56
N ARG A 161 7.90 1.82 18.32
CA ARG A 161 7.77 0.67 17.42
C ARG A 161 8.12 -0.68 18.07
N GLY A 162 9.20 -0.74 18.85
CA GLY A 162 9.60 -1.99 19.50
C GLY A 162 8.52 -2.50 20.47
N ARG A 163 7.90 -1.58 21.22
CA ARG A 163 6.79 -1.87 22.12
C ARG A 163 5.51 -2.18 21.33
N PHE A 164 5.19 -1.36 20.33
CA PHE A 164 4.01 -1.55 19.47
C PHE A 164 4.02 -2.93 18.80
N LEU A 165 5.11 -3.30 18.12
CA LEU A 165 5.23 -4.62 17.47
C LEU A 165 5.19 -5.76 18.50
N THR A 166 5.79 -5.57 19.67
CA THR A 166 5.68 -6.59 20.73
C THR A 166 4.24 -6.78 21.18
N GLY A 167 3.52 -5.69 21.45
CA GLY A 167 2.10 -5.71 21.81
C GLY A 167 1.22 -6.33 20.72
N ALA A 168 1.32 -5.81 19.49
CA ALA A 168 0.58 -6.33 18.34
C ALA A 168 0.89 -7.82 18.07
N GLY A 169 2.15 -8.23 18.21
CA GLY A 169 2.56 -9.62 18.07
C GLY A 169 1.94 -10.52 19.14
N LEU A 170 1.84 -10.06 20.39
CA LEU A 170 1.14 -10.78 21.46
C LEU A 170 -0.36 -10.89 21.18
N VAL A 171 -0.99 -9.81 20.70
CA VAL A 171 -2.40 -9.82 20.30
C VAL A 171 -2.67 -10.85 19.19
N ILE A 172 -1.77 -11.01 18.21
CA ILE A 172 -1.88 -12.03 17.15
C ILE A 172 -1.57 -13.44 17.69
N LEU A 173 -0.62 -13.57 18.60
CA LEU A 173 -0.20 -14.84 19.19
C LEU A 173 -1.36 -15.51 19.95
N VAL A 174 -2.12 -14.74 20.74
CA VAL A 174 -3.18 -15.27 21.61
C VAL A 174 -4.25 -16.06 20.83
N PRO A 175 -4.88 -15.54 19.75
CA PRO A 175 -5.80 -16.30 18.93
C PRO A 175 -5.19 -17.58 18.35
N GLY A 176 -3.92 -17.56 17.94
CA GLY A 176 -3.21 -18.76 17.46
C GLY A 176 -3.10 -19.83 18.55
N VAL A 177 -2.74 -19.44 19.77
CA VAL A 177 -2.67 -20.35 20.93
C VAL A 177 -4.05 -20.87 21.32
N VAL A 178 -5.09 -20.02 21.29
CA VAL A 178 -6.47 -20.43 21.57
C VAL A 178 -6.94 -21.45 20.53
N LEU A 179 -6.70 -21.22 19.23
CA LEU A 179 -7.02 -22.16 18.16
C LEU A 179 -6.32 -23.52 18.35
N LEU A 180 -5.06 -23.51 18.81
CA LEU A 180 -4.34 -24.74 19.15
C LEU A 180 -4.97 -25.47 20.34
N ALA A 181 -5.32 -24.74 21.40
CA ALA A 181 -5.92 -25.30 22.60
C ALA A 181 -7.33 -25.89 22.34
N THR A 182 -8.08 -25.29 21.42
CA THR A 182 -9.43 -25.75 21.05
C THR A 182 -9.45 -26.67 19.83
N ALA A 183 -8.30 -26.97 19.21
CA ALA A 183 -8.23 -27.84 18.03
C ALA A 183 -8.86 -29.23 18.26
N GLY A 184 -8.82 -29.75 19.49
CA GLY A 184 -9.46 -31.03 19.85
C GLY A 184 -10.99 -30.98 19.95
N LEU A 185 -11.60 -29.79 19.99
CA LEU A 185 -13.05 -29.60 20.09
C LEU A 185 -13.77 -29.72 18.74
N TRP A 186 -13.02 -29.76 17.63
CA TRP A 186 -13.60 -29.89 16.29
C TRP A 186 -13.98 -31.34 15.99
N SER A 187 -15.16 -31.54 15.44
CA SER A 187 -15.77 -32.87 15.27
C SER A 187 -15.08 -33.69 14.18
N ALA A 188 -14.84 -33.13 12.99
CA ALA A 188 -14.21 -33.85 11.88
C ALA A 188 -12.68 -33.92 12.04
N PRO A 189 -12.02 -35.06 11.74
CA PRO A 189 -10.57 -35.19 11.80
C PRO A 189 -9.82 -34.16 10.95
N ASP A 190 -10.34 -33.86 9.76
CA ASP A 190 -9.76 -32.89 8.83
C ASP A 190 -9.84 -31.47 9.39
N ASP A 191 -10.94 -31.12 10.05
CA ASP A 191 -11.11 -29.83 10.73
C ASP A 191 -10.13 -29.67 11.89
N ARG A 192 -9.87 -30.73 12.67
CA ARG A 192 -8.87 -30.68 13.75
C ARG A 192 -7.48 -30.41 13.21
N GLY A 193 -7.11 -31.08 12.12
CA GLY A 193 -5.82 -30.92 11.45
C GLY A 193 -5.63 -29.51 10.88
N GLY A 194 -6.65 -29.02 10.17
CA GLY A 194 -6.68 -27.67 9.61
C GLY A 194 -6.66 -26.58 10.69
N ALA A 195 -7.48 -26.70 11.74
CA ALA A 195 -7.52 -25.77 12.86
C ALA A 195 -6.18 -25.73 13.62
N ALA A 196 -5.56 -26.88 13.88
CA ALA A 196 -4.25 -26.94 14.50
C ALA A 196 -3.16 -26.29 13.62
N ALA A 197 -3.19 -26.51 12.30
CA ALA A 197 -2.21 -25.95 11.38
C ALA A 197 -2.34 -24.43 11.28
N ALA A 198 -3.59 -23.95 11.17
CA ALA A 198 -3.91 -22.52 11.24
C ALA A 198 -3.46 -21.91 12.58
N GLY A 199 -3.74 -22.59 13.70
CA GLY A 199 -3.31 -22.15 15.03
C GLY A 199 -1.79 -22.02 15.14
N PHE A 200 -1.02 -23.03 14.71
CA PHE A 200 0.45 -22.97 14.68
C PHE A 200 0.97 -21.88 13.76
N PHE A 201 0.35 -21.69 12.60
CA PHE A 201 0.76 -20.67 11.64
C PHE A 201 0.51 -19.26 12.20
N VAL A 202 -0.68 -18.99 12.75
CA VAL A 202 -1.02 -17.71 13.39
C VAL A 202 -0.14 -17.44 14.61
N ALA A 203 0.10 -18.45 15.45
CA ALA A 203 1.02 -18.32 16.57
C ALA A 203 2.46 -18.02 16.10
N GLY A 204 2.91 -18.68 15.03
CA GLY A 204 4.19 -18.42 14.37
C GLY A 204 4.30 -16.98 13.85
N LEU A 205 3.24 -16.45 13.23
CA LEU A 205 3.16 -15.05 12.82
C LEU A 205 3.27 -14.10 14.02
N GLY A 206 2.50 -14.33 15.08
CA GLY A 206 2.55 -13.54 16.32
C GLY A 206 3.96 -13.50 16.91
N ALA A 207 4.59 -14.68 17.06
CA ALA A 207 5.97 -14.81 17.54
C ALA A 207 6.98 -14.08 16.63
N THR A 208 6.76 -14.09 15.31
CA THR A 208 7.59 -13.37 14.34
C THR A 208 7.51 -11.85 14.52
N VAL A 209 6.31 -11.32 14.78
CA VAL A 209 6.11 -9.90 15.05
C VAL A 209 6.73 -9.50 16.39
N VAL A 210 6.60 -10.33 17.43
CA VAL A 210 7.30 -10.12 18.72
C VAL A 210 8.82 -10.11 18.53
N LEU A 211 9.39 -11.11 17.84
CA LEU A 211 10.82 -11.16 17.54
C LEU A 211 11.28 -9.92 16.77
N SER A 212 10.44 -9.43 15.85
CA SER A 212 10.69 -8.18 15.12
C SER A 212 10.76 -6.96 16.05
N GLY A 213 9.83 -6.85 16.99
CA GLY A 213 9.82 -5.79 17.99
C GLY A 213 11.06 -5.82 18.88
N VAL A 214 11.44 -7.01 19.37
CA VAL A 214 12.65 -7.20 20.21
C VAL A 214 13.92 -6.87 19.44
N LEU A 215 14.07 -7.35 18.19
CA LEU A 215 15.24 -7.06 17.36
C LEU A 215 15.31 -5.58 16.97
N GLY A 216 14.19 -4.95 16.64
CA GLY A 216 14.10 -3.52 16.36
C GLY A 216 14.54 -2.70 17.57
N ARG A 217 14.03 -3.03 18.77
CA ARG A 217 14.44 -2.37 20.02
C ARG A 217 15.93 -2.54 20.31
N ARG A 218 16.49 -3.74 20.09
CA ARG A 218 17.94 -3.98 20.24
C ARG A 218 18.78 -3.17 19.27
N ARG A 219 18.32 -3.00 18.02
CA ARG A 219 19.03 -2.20 17.01
C ARG A 219 18.94 -0.70 17.30
N ALA A 220 17.76 -0.21 17.66
CA ALA A 220 17.56 1.18 18.06
C ALA A 220 18.39 1.57 19.29
N THR A 221 18.42 0.70 20.31
CA THR A 221 19.27 0.92 21.50
C THR A 221 20.76 0.87 21.15
N ALA A 222 21.18 -0.04 20.27
CA ALA A 222 22.56 -0.08 19.79
C ALA A 222 22.97 1.16 18.99
N LEU A 223 22.04 1.76 18.22
CA LEU A 223 22.29 3.00 17.48
C LEU A 223 22.57 4.18 18.42
N GLY A 224 21.87 4.27 19.55
CA GLY A 224 22.06 5.35 20.54
C GLY A 224 23.13 5.11 21.59
N ALA A 225 23.64 3.88 21.73
CA ALA A 225 24.59 3.52 22.77
C ALA A 225 26.01 4.07 22.53
N THR A 226 26.40 4.27 21.28
CA THR A 226 27.74 4.76 20.89
C THR A 226 27.61 5.82 19.80
N PRO A 227 28.58 6.75 19.65
CA PRO A 227 28.63 7.64 18.49
C PRO A 227 28.43 6.87 17.19
N ALA A 228 27.47 7.31 16.39
CA ALA A 228 27.06 6.63 15.17
C ALA A 228 27.90 7.12 13.98
N PRO A 229 28.24 6.26 13.00
CA PRO A 229 28.87 6.71 11.77
C PRO A 229 27.92 7.66 11.02
N VAL A 230 28.48 8.71 10.42
CA VAL A 230 27.70 9.74 9.74
C VAL A 230 28.04 9.85 8.26
N LEU A 231 27.02 10.10 7.44
CA LEU A 231 27.12 10.23 5.98
C LEU A 231 26.19 11.35 5.51
N ARG A 232 26.68 12.23 4.63
CA ARG A 232 25.79 13.18 3.93
C ARG A 232 25.12 12.46 2.76
N VAL A 233 23.81 12.63 2.65
CA VAL A 233 22.94 11.98 1.67
C VAL A 233 21.89 12.96 1.16
N LEU A 234 21.16 12.56 0.12
CA LEU A 234 19.93 13.23 -0.27
C LEU A 234 18.74 12.35 0.10
N VAL A 235 17.63 12.96 0.51
CA VAL A 235 16.42 12.27 0.94
C VAL A 235 15.20 12.86 0.27
N ARG A 236 14.25 12.02 -0.09
CA ARG A 236 12.95 12.40 -0.62
C ARG A 236 11.88 11.49 -0.05
N GLU A 237 10.74 12.04 0.31
CA GLU A 237 9.58 11.22 0.66
C GLU A 237 8.93 10.65 -0.61
N ASN A 238 8.59 9.36 -0.60
CA ASN A 238 7.90 8.74 -1.72
C ASN A 238 6.37 8.78 -1.58
N GLU A 239 5.67 8.33 -2.63
CA GLU A 239 4.20 8.22 -2.69
C GLU A 239 3.57 7.46 -1.49
N GLY A 240 4.35 6.63 -0.79
CA GLY A 240 3.88 5.83 0.34
C GLY A 240 4.31 6.35 1.71
N GLY A 241 4.88 7.55 1.80
CA GLY A 241 5.40 8.13 3.04
C GLY A 241 6.72 7.52 3.53
N ASP A 242 7.34 6.61 2.77
CA ASP A 242 8.67 6.09 3.11
C ASP A 242 9.73 7.09 2.59
N ALA A 243 10.74 7.38 3.40
CA ALA A 243 11.92 8.11 2.98
C ALA A 243 12.78 7.28 2.00
N GLU A 244 13.04 7.84 0.82
CA GLU A 244 14.00 7.35 -0.17
C GLU A 244 15.33 8.07 0.01
N VAL A 245 16.41 7.30 0.16
CA VAL A 245 17.76 7.84 0.34
C VAL A 245 18.56 7.67 -0.95
N PHE A 246 19.23 8.73 -1.36
CA PHE A 246 20.05 8.83 -2.57
C PHE A 246 21.49 9.19 -2.22
N ALA A 247 22.39 8.97 -3.18
CA ALA A 247 23.76 9.45 -3.08
C ALA A 247 23.78 10.99 -3.05
N ALA A 248 24.77 11.57 -2.37
CA ALA A 248 24.90 13.02 -2.20
C ALA A 248 25.06 13.79 -3.52
N ASP A 249 25.56 13.13 -4.56
CA ASP A 249 25.78 13.63 -5.91
C ASP A 249 24.65 13.30 -6.90
N ASP A 250 23.62 12.53 -6.50
CA ASP A 250 22.43 12.25 -7.32
C ASP A 250 21.35 13.33 -7.12
N THR A 251 21.66 14.56 -7.51
CA THR A 251 20.74 15.71 -7.41
C THR A 251 19.47 15.56 -8.26
N THR A 252 19.48 14.61 -9.19
CA THR A 252 18.33 14.26 -10.03
C THR A 252 17.41 13.21 -9.42
N ALA A 253 17.76 12.64 -8.26
CA ALA A 253 17.00 11.60 -7.55
C ALA A 253 16.61 10.40 -8.45
N LEU A 254 17.54 9.94 -9.30
CA LEU A 254 17.29 8.87 -10.26
C LEU A 254 17.54 7.47 -9.70
N ARG A 255 18.42 7.35 -8.70
CA ARG A 255 18.91 6.06 -8.19
C ARG A 255 18.77 6.00 -6.66
N PRO A 256 17.56 5.69 -6.16
CA PRO A 256 17.38 5.46 -4.74
C PRO A 256 18.19 4.24 -4.30
N LEU A 257 18.98 4.40 -3.22
CA LEU A 257 19.83 3.36 -2.65
C LEU A 257 19.02 2.40 -1.79
N PHE A 258 18.11 2.94 -0.98
CA PHE A 258 17.20 2.19 -0.14
C PHE A 258 15.98 3.03 0.24
N THR A 259 14.96 2.36 0.76
CA THR A 259 13.81 3.01 1.40
C THR A 259 13.77 2.68 2.88
N VAL A 260 13.23 3.58 3.68
CA VAL A 260 13.03 3.40 5.12
C VAL A 260 11.75 4.14 5.51
N ALA A 261 10.90 3.49 6.31
CA ALA A 261 9.79 4.22 6.92
C ALA A 261 10.37 5.06 8.06
N THR A 262 10.03 6.34 8.11
CA THR A 262 10.46 7.28 9.15
C THR A 262 9.26 7.80 9.93
N THR A 263 9.54 8.33 11.12
CA THR A 263 8.62 9.12 11.96
C THR A 263 9.41 10.30 12.49
N GLU A 264 8.79 11.47 12.57
CA GLU A 264 9.44 12.66 13.13
C GLU A 264 9.66 12.46 14.64
N ALA A 265 10.76 13.00 15.17
CA ALA A 265 11.12 12.78 16.56
C ALA A 265 10.26 13.59 17.55
N ASP A 266 9.64 14.68 17.09
CA ASP A 266 8.91 15.64 17.93
C ASP A 266 7.41 15.31 18.08
N GLU A 267 6.83 14.51 17.18
CA GLU A 267 5.41 14.08 17.24
C GLU A 267 5.09 13.25 18.50
N ASP A 268 6.08 12.54 19.07
CA ASP A 268 5.88 11.65 20.24
C ASP A 268 5.79 12.42 21.58
N ALA A 269 6.06 13.74 21.60
CA ALA A 269 6.11 14.53 22.84
C ALA A 269 4.84 15.35 23.14
N GLU A 270 3.94 15.51 22.17
CA GLU A 270 2.77 16.39 22.29
C GLU A 270 1.44 15.66 22.60
N ASP A 271 1.45 14.33 22.70
CA ASP A 271 0.22 13.54 22.92
C ASP A 271 -0.20 13.45 24.42
N ASP A 272 0.33 14.31 25.29
CA ASP A 272 -0.03 14.38 26.73
C ASP A 272 -0.16 15.82 27.27
N SER A 273 -1.04 16.61 26.65
CA SER A 273 -1.70 17.78 27.27
C SER A 273 -2.89 18.18 26.37
N GLY A 274 -4.14 18.00 26.76
CA GLY A 274 -4.78 18.83 27.78
C GLY A 274 -5.20 20.15 27.14
N ASP A 275 -6.49 20.29 26.82
CA ASP A 275 -7.22 21.52 26.45
C ASP A 275 -6.37 22.79 26.33
N HIS A 276 -6.20 23.36 25.12
CA HIS A 276 -6.27 24.82 24.88
C HIS A 276 -6.08 25.26 23.41
N ASP A 277 -7.09 26.00 22.95
CA ASP A 277 -7.05 27.23 22.12
C ASP A 277 -7.22 27.15 20.59
N ASP A 278 -8.49 27.31 20.18
CA ASP A 278 -9.04 27.43 18.82
C ASP A 278 -8.66 28.74 18.10
N SER A 279 -7.38 29.05 17.91
CA SER A 279 -7.00 30.28 17.16
C SER A 279 -5.84 30.13 16.17
N ARG A 280 -5.57 28.92 15.68
CA ARG A 280 -4.63 28.65 14.56
C ARG A 280 -5.23 27.81 13.41
N GLY A 281 -6.55 27.85 13.24
CA GLY A 281 -7.28 26.94 12.34
C GLY A 281 -7.02 27.09 10.84
N ASP A 282 -6.70 28.28 10.32
CA ASP A 282 -6.68 28.51 8.87
C ASP A 282 -5.39 28.02 8.17
N ASP A 283 -4.22 28.17 8.80
CA ASP A 283 -2.94 27.78 8.16
C ASP A 283 -2.74 26.26 8.19
N THR A 284 -3.19 25.59 9.26
CA THR A 284 -3.08 24.13 9.39
C THR A 284 -4.08 23.39 8.49
N GLU A 285 -5.29 23.92 8.29
CA GLU A 285 -6.25 23.31 7.37
C GLU A 285 -5.80 23.44 5.91
N ALA A 286 -5.18 24.56 5.53
CA ALA A 286 -4.59 24.72 4.20
C ALA A 286 -3.38 23.79 3.97
N GLU A 287 -2.52 23.59 4.97
CA GLU A 287 -1.40 22.66 4.89
C GLU A 287 -1.86 21.20 4.84
N ILE A 288 -2.87 20.84 5.63
CA ILE A 288 -3.51 19.51 5.59
C ILE A 288 -4.16 19.29 4.22
N ASP A 289 -4.87 20.29 3.68
CA ASP A 289 -5.45 20.22 2.34
C ASP A 289 -4.37 20.07 1.27
N GLU A 290 -3.22 20.76 1.37
CA GLU A 290 -2.09 20.60 0.45
C GLU A 290 -1.41 19.22 0.60
N LEU A 291 -1.29 18.69 1.83
CA LEU A 291 -0.79 17.35 2.11
C LEU A 291 -1.73 16.28 1.55
N LEU A 292 -3.04 16.44 1.74
CA LEU A 292 -4.07 15.55 1.19
C LEU A 292 -4.07 15.61 -0.35
N ASP A 293 -3.97 16.81 -0.94
CA ASP A 293 -3.85 16.97 -2.39
C ASP A 293 -2.56 16.31 -2.92
N ARG A 294 -1.43 16.37 -2.17
CA ARG A 294 -0.17 15.67 -2.51
C ARG A 294 -0.29 14.14 -2.41
N LEU A 295 -0.84 13.65 -1.30
CA LEU A 295 -1.11 12.21 -1.08
C LEU A 295 -2.08 11.66 -2.13
N GLU A 296 -2.99 12.49 -2.66
CA GLU A 296 -3.92 12.12 -3.72
C GLU A 296 -3.38 12.28 -5.14
N THR A 297 -2.35 13.10 -5.35
CA THR A 297 -1.69 13.28 -6.66
C THR A 297 -0.55 12.29 -6.89
N ASP A 298 -0.17 11.50 -5.88
CA ASP A 298 0.99 10.59 -5.91
C ASP A 298 2.28 11.33 -6.33
N GLU A 299 2.39 12.63 -6.02
CA GLU A 299 3.61 13.40 -6.34
C GLU A 299 4.66 13.22 -5.23
N PRO A 300 5.91 12.83 -5.58
CA PRO A 300 6.95 12.66 -4.58
C PRO A 300 7.36 14.01 -3.98
N GLY A 301 7.77 14.02 -2.72
CA GLY A 301 8.19 15.23 -2.00
C GLY A 301 9.43 15.90 -2.61
N PRO A 302 9.82 17.10 -2.11
CA PRO A 302 11.05 17.75 -2.56
C PRO A 302 12.29 16.92 -2.17
N LEU A 303 13.35 17.05 -2.96
CA LEU A 303 14.66 16.47 -2.64
C LEU A 303 15.36 17.34 -1.61
N ARG A 304 15.84 16.74 -0.52
CA ARG A 304 16.39 17.45 0.65
C ARG A 304 17.79 16.93 0.95
N GLU A 305 18.71 17.82 1.29
CA GLU A 305 19.98 17.40 1.89
C GLU A 305 19.72 16.84 3.29
N ALA A 306 20.45 15.78 3.64
CA ALA A 306 20.33 15.17 4.95
C ALA A 306 21.66 14.58 5.44
N VAL A 307 21.75 14.38 6.75
CA VAL A 307 22.79 13.59 7.41
C VAL A 307 22.17 12.29 7.91
N LEU A 308 22.74 11.17 7.49
CA LEU A 308 22.39 9.85 7.95
C LEU A 308 23.30 9.46 9.12
N TYR A 309 22.68 9.06 10.23
CA TYR A 309 23.33 8.48 11.40
C TYR A 309 23.09 6.97 11.44
N GLY A 310 24.18 6.19 11.50
CA GLY A 310 24.15 4.73 11.53
C GLY A 310 24.76 4.11 10.27
N ALA A 311 25.08 2.80 10.35
CA ALA A 311 25.61 2.08 9.20
C ALA A 311 24.45 1.40 8.44
N PRO A 312 24.02 1.89 7.27
CA PRO A 312 22.92 1.28 6.53
C PRO A 312 23.28 -0.12 6.02
N TYR A 313 22.38 -1.07 6.23
CA TYR A 313 22.38 -2.42 5.66
C TYR A 313 20.94 -2.97 5.71
N ASP A 314 20.64 -4.05 5.00
CA ASP A 314 19.30 -4.67 5.06
C ASP A 314 18.87 -5.00 6.51
N GLY A 315 17.81 -4.34 6.99
CA GLY A 315 17.33 -4.51 8.36
C GLY A 315 17.92 -3.54 9.39
N ALA A 316 18.82 -2.62 9.02
CA ALA A 316 19.36 -1.62 9.93
C ALA A 316 18.27 -0.65 10.43
N GLU A 317 18.54 -0.03 11.57
CA GLU A 317 17.83 1.17 12.06
C GLU A 317 18.77 2.37 11.84
N ILE A 318 18.23 3.52 11.46
CA ILE A 318 18.97 4.74 11.17
C ILE A 318 18.22 5.97 11.70
N LEU A 319 18.93 7.10 11.79
CA LEU A 319 18.34 8.41 12.03
C LEU A 319 18.76 9.34 10.88
N LEU A 320 17.81 10.14 10.39
CA LEU A 320 18.03 11.13 9.34
C LEU A 320 17.80 12.52 9.96
N VAL A 321 18.71 13.44 9.68
CA VAL A 321 18.49 14.88 9.92
C VAL A 321 18.44 15.53 8.56
N SER A 322 17.26 15.94 8.12
CA SER A 322 16.99 16.47 6.78
C SER A 322 16.66 17.97 6.84
N ALA A 323 16.85 18.67 5.74
CA ALA A 323 16.33 20.03 5.60
C ALA A 323 14.80 20.03 5.79
N SER A 324 14.21 21.07 6.37
CA SER A 324 12.75 21.19 6.39
C SER A 324 12.23 21.34 4.96
N PRO A 325 11.07 20.72 4.63
CA PRO A 325 10.33 21.04 3.41
C PRO A 325 9.97 22.52 3.32
N GLN A 326 9.75 23.19 4.46
CA GLN A 326 9.40 24.60 4.51
C GLN A 326 10.65 25.49 4.65
N PRO A 327 10.78 26.57 3.85
CA PRO A 327 11.93 27.47 3.93
C PRO A 327 12.01 28.21 5.26
N GLY A 328 13.18 28.16 5.92
CA GLY A 328 13.46 28.93 7.14
C GLY A 328 13.14 28.21 8.45
N GLU A 329 12.56 27.01 8.37
CA GLU A 329 12.33 26.13 9.51
C GLU A 329 13.58 25.36 9.96
N PRO A 330 13.62 24.89 11.21
CA PRO A 330 14.71 24.05 11.70
C PRO A 330 14.78 22.72 10.93
N PRO A 331 15.96 22.07 10.90
CA PRO A 331 16.11 20.73 10.34
C PRO A 331 15.17 19.72 11.00
N VAL A 332 14.58 18.84 10.20
CA VAL A 332 13.68 17.79 10.68
C VAL A 332 14.50 16.57 11.07
N THR A 333 14.28 16.06 12.28
CA THR A 333 14.90 14.82 12.75
C THR A 333 13.92 13.67 12.60
N GLU A 334 14.22 12.79 11.65
CA GLU A 334 13.41 11.62 11.31
C GLU A 334 14.09 10.34 11.82
N ARG A 335 13.37 9.53 12.58
CA ARG A 335 13.85 8.24 13.09
C ARG A 335 13.24 7.09 12.31
N SER A 336 13.99 6.02 12.10
CA SER A 336 13.46 4.86 11.38
C SER A 336 12.34 4.15 12.16
N SER A 337 11.11 4.24 11.64
CA SER A 337 9.94 3.45 12.05
C SER A 337 9.84 2.12 11.28
N GLY A 338 10.71 1.92 10.28
CA GLY A 338 10.85 0.70 9.48
C GLY A 338 12.31 0.24 9.39
N PRO A 339 12.56 -1.04 9.04
CA PRO A 339 13.94 -1.45 8.77
C PRO A 339 14.42 -0.84 7.45
N VAL A 340 15.71 -0.54 7.30
CA VAL A 340 16.32 -0.17 6.02
C VAL A 340 16.08 -1.27 4.97
N ARG A 341 15.53 -0.89 3.81
CA ARG A 341 15.19 -1.78 2.69
C ARG A 341 16.03 -1.45 1.46
N PRO A 342 17.18 -2.12 1.26
CA PRO A 342 18.05 -1.81 0.14
C PRO A 342 17.43 -2.15 -1.21
N LEU A 343 17.70 -1.29 -2.19
CA LEU A 343 17.36 -1.54 -3.58
C LEU A 343 18.58 -2.09 -4.30
N SER A 344 18.44 -3.27 -4.91
CA SER A 344 19.51 -3.79 -5.76
C SER A 344 19.66 -2.94 -7.02
N PRO A 345 20.85 -2.87 -7.64
CA PRO A 345 21.05 -2.12 -8.88
C PRO A 345 20.07 -2.54 -10.00
N GLY A 346 19.79 -3.84 -10.10
CA GLY A 346 18.78 -4.37 -11.02
C GLY A 346 17.35 -3.96 -10.66
N GLY A 347 17.03 -3.89 -9.36
CA GLY A 347 15.76 -3.38 -8.85
C GLY A 347 15.55 -1.91 -9.17
N ALA A 348 16.55 -1.06 -8.91
CA ALA A 348 16.54 0.36 -9.25
C ALA A 348 16.35 0.59 -10.75
N ARG A 349 17.09 -0.12 -11.61
CA ARG A 349 16.92 -0.06 -13.08
C ARG A 349 15.53 -0.46 -13.54
N ARG A 350 14.97 -1.54 -12.98
CA ARG A 350 13.61 -2.00 -13.32
C ARG A 350 12.54 -1.01 -12.88
N ARG A 351 12.73 -0.38 -11.71
CA ARG A 351 11.86 0.68 -11.20
C ARG A 351 11.88 1.89 -12.12
N LEU A 352 13.06 2.42 -12.43
CA LEU A 352 13.23 3.55 -13.35
C LEU A 352 12.60 3.25 -14.72
N ALA A 353 12.81 2.05 -15.26
CA ALA A 353 12.18 1.64 -16.52
C ALA A 353 10.65 1.56 -16.42
N ARG A 354 10.10 1.20 -15.26
CA ARG A 354 8.66 1.18 -15.01
C ARG A 354 8.09 2.59 -14.90
N GLU A 355 8.75 3.48 -14.16
CA GLU A 355 8.39 4.89 -14.04
C GLU A 355 8.44 5.59 -15.39
N LYS A 356 9.52 5.41 -16.17
CA LYS A 356 9.62 5.93 -17.55
C LYS A 356 8.50 5.43 -18.45
N ARG A 357 8.09 4.17 -18.31
CA ARG A 357 6.94 3.63 -19.05
C ARG A 357 5.62 4.19 -18.54
N ALA A 358 5.48 4.43 -17.25
CA ALA A 358 4.29 5.01 -16.64
C ALA A 358 4.13 6.48 -17.07
N SER A 359 5.19 7.29 -16.99
CA SER A 359 5.21 8.68 -17.45
C SER A 359 4.96 8.79 -18.95
N ALA A 360 5.56 7.93 -19.77
CA ALA A 360 5.27 7.88 -21.21
C ALA A 360 3.79 7.56 -21.48
N ARG A 361 3.18 6.64 -20.71
CA ARG A 361 1.74 6.34 -20.83
C ARG A 361 0.87 7.50 -20.36
N ALA A 362 1.25 8.17 -19.28
CA ALA A 362 0.55 9.33 -18.74
C ALA A 362 0.59 10.50 -19.73
N ALA A 363 1.75 10.77 -20.35
CA ALA A 363 1.91 11.78 -21.39
C ALA A 363 1.02 11.49 -22.61
N VAL A 364 1.00 10.24 -23.10
CA VAL A 364 0.10 9.85 -24.21
C VAL A 364 -1.37 10.00 -23.82
N ALA A 365 -1.75 9.62 -22.60
CA ALA A 365 -3.12 9.79 -22.12
C ALA A 365 -3.51 11.26 -21.96
N GLY A 366 -2.59 12.11 -21.49
CA GLY A 366 -2.77 13.56 -21.38
C GLY A 366 -2.93 14.21 -22.74
N GLU A 367 -2.13 13.83 -23.73
CA GLU A 367 -2.26 14.30 -25.11
C GLU A 367 -3.61 13.89 -25.72
N GLN A 368 -4.02 12.64 -25.54
CA GLN A 368 -5.33 12.17 -25.97
C GLN A 368 -6.47 12.95 -25.30
N HIS A 369 -6.36 13.21 -24.00
CA HIS A 369 -7.34 14.01 -23.28
C HIS A 369 -7.41 15.44 -23.82
N ARG A 370 -6.25 16.08 -24.08
CA ARG A 370 -6.18 17.42 -24.69
C ARG A 370 -6.89 17.47 -26.03
N LEU A 371 -6.62 16.51 -26.93
CA LEU A 371 -7.28 16.41 -28.23
C LEU A 371 -8.80 16.24 -28.10
N LEU A 372 -9.26 15.47 -27.09
CA LEU A 372 -10.69 15.33 -26.82
C LEU A 372 -11.32 16.62 -26.29
N VAL A 373 -10.61 17.38 -25.46
CA VAL A 373 -11.07 18.69 -24.96
C VAL A 373 -11.19 19.67 -26.13
N GLU A 374 -10.21 19.71 -27.02
CA GLU A 374 -10.26 20.54 -28.24
C GLU A 374 -11.42 20.15 -29.15
N ALA A 375 -11.66 18.84 -29.36
CA ALA A 375 -12.82 18.38 -30.11
C ALA A 375 -14.14 18.79 -29.43
N ALA A 376 -14.24 18.67 -28.10
CA ALA A 376 -15.42 19.05 -27.34
C ALA A 376 -15.73 20.56 -27.45
N ARG A 377 -14.72 21.43 -27.57
CA ARG A 377 -14.89 22.88 -27.77
C ARG A 377 -15.62 23.26 -29.06
N SER A 378 -15.62 22.38 -30.07
CA SER A 378 -16.37 22.61 -31.31
C SER A 378 -17.85 22.20 -31.22
N THR A 379 -18.28 21.66 -30.09
CA THR A 379 -19.67 21.23 -29.88
C THR A 379 -20.56 22.43 -29.54
N ALA A 380 -21.67 22.59 -30.27
CA ALA A 380 -22.61 23.68 -30.01
C ALA A 380 -23.27 23.56 -28.62
N PRO A 381 -23.51 24.70 -27.92
CA PRO A 381 -24.22 24.70 -26.65
C PRO A 381 -25.62 24.09 -26.78
N VAL A 382 -25.99 23.25 -25.82
CA VAL A 382 -27.31 22.60 -25.75
C VAL A 382 -28.01 23.10 -24.48
N PRO A 383 -29.34 23.28 -24.46
CA PRO A 383 -30.06 23.77 -23.29
C PRO A 383 -29.82 22.96 -22.02
N VAL A 384 -29.76 21.62 -22.12
CA VAL A 384 -29.41 20.71 -21.01
C VAL A 384 -28.60 19.54 -21.58
N ARG A 385 -27.45 19.23 -20.97
CA ARG A 385 -26.60 18.08 -21.36
C ARG A 385 -26.74 16.96 -20.34
N ARG A 386 -26.77 15.71 -20.82
CA ARG A 386 -27.05 14.53 -19.99
C ARG A 386 -26.10 13.39 -20.31
N TRP A 387 -25.55 12.78 -19.27
CA TRP A 387 -24.77 11.56 -19.37
C TRP A 387 -25.33 10.53 -18.40
N ARG A 388 -25.25 9.25 -18.79
CA ARG A 388 -25.79 8.14 -18.02
C ARG A 388 -24.86 6.93 -18.12
N ALA A 389 -25.02 6.02 -17.16
CA ALA A 389 -24.44 4.69 -17.23
C ALA A 389 -24.67 4.03 -18.61
N GLY A 390 -23.56 3.60 -19.22
CA GLY A 390 -23.55 2.99 -20.55
C GLY A 390 -23.48 1.47 -20.49
N GLY A 391 -23.39 0.82 -21.65
CA GLY A 391 -23.30 -0.65 -21.75
C GLY A 391 -22.11 -1.25 -20.99
N VAL A 392 -21.00 -0.51 -20.87
CA VAL A 392 -19.82 -0.95 -20.10
C VAL A 392 -20.13 -1.03 -18.60
N ASP A 393 -20.89 -0.07 -18.08
CA ASP A 393 -21.32 -0.06 -16.68
C ASP A 393 -22.24 -1.23 -16.38
N TRP A 394 -23.22 -1.45 -17.27
CA TRP A 394 -24.12 -2.60 -17.21
C TRP A 394 -23.38 -3.93 -17.24
N LEU A 395 -22.48 -4.13 -18.20
CA LEU A 395 -21.67 -5.35 -18.29
C LEU A 395 -20.87 -5.57 -17.00
N SER A 396 -20.25 -4.52 -16.47
CA SER A 396 -19.47 -4.63 -15.24
C SER A 396 -20.34 -4.89 -14.00
N GLY A 397 -21.59 -4.42 -13.98
CA GLY A 397 -22.58 -4.74 -12.95
C GLY A 397 -23.03 -6.20 -13.04
N VAL A 398 -23.31 -6.70 -14.24
CA VAL A 398 -23.67 -8.12 -14.47
C VAL A 398 -22.55 -9.05 -14.01
N LEU A 399 -21.30 -8.76 -14.37
CA LEU A 399 -20.15 -9.56 -13.93
C LEU A 399 -19.98 -9.54 -12.41
N LEU A 400 -20.23 -8.40 -11.75
CA LEU A 400 -20.18 -8.29 -10.30
C LEU A 400 -21.28 -9.12 -9.63
N VAL A 401 -22.52 -9.06 -10.14
CA VAL A 401 -23.64 -9.88 -9.65
C VAL A 401 -23.35 -11.36 -9.84
N GLN A 402 -22.90 -11.77 -11.02
CA GLN A 402 -22.55 -13.16 -11.32
C GLN A 402 -21.47 -13.68 -10.35
N TRP A 403 -20.43 -12.87 -10.08
CA TRP A 403 -19.38 -13.24 -9.14
C TRP A 403 -19.91 -13.36 -7.70
N GLY A 404 -20.80 -12.44 -7.28
CA GLY A 404 -21.48 -12.52 -5.99
C GLY A 404 -22.34 -13.76 -5.84
N VAL A 405 -23.13 -14.11 -6.86
CA VAL A 405 -23.95 -15.33 -6.90
C VAL A 405 -23.07 -16.59 -6.84
N TRP A 406 -21.98 -16.65 -7.62
CA TRP A 406 -21.05 -17.78 -7.59
C TRP A 406 -20.39 -17.95 -6.22
N THR A 407 -19.96 -16.84 -5.60
CA THR A 407 -19.38 -16.85 -4.24
C THR A 407 -20.40 -17.32 -3.21
N CYS A 408 -21.65 -16.86 -3.32
CA CYS A 408 -22.74 -17.31 -2.46
C CYS A 408 -23.04 -18.79 -2.64
N TRP A 409 -23.12 -19.26 -3.89
CA TRP A 409 -23.34 -20.65 -4.23
C TRP A 409 -22.26 -21.55 -3.63
N ALA A 410 -20.99 -21.17 -3.77
CA ALA A 410 -19.85 -21.89 -3.21
C ALA A 410 -19.85 -21.94 -1.67
N VAL A 411 -20.35 -20.89 -1.02
CA VAL A 411 -20.37 -20.78 0.45
C VAL A 411 -21.60 -21.44 1.05
N PHE A 412 -22.75 -21.42 0.38
CA PHE A 412 -23.99 -21.94 0.96
C PHE A 412 -24.28 -23.40 0.64
N LEU A 413 -23.82 -23.94 -0.50
CA LEU A 413 -24.05 -25.36 -0.82
C LEU A 413 -23.09 -26.33 -0.13
N ASP A 414 -22.09 -25.81 0.54
CA ASP A 414 -21.17 -26.60 1.33
C ASP A 414 -21.68 -26.62 2.79
N ALA A 415 -22.08 -27.82 3.24
CA ALA A 415 -22.77 -28.02 4.52
C ALA A 415 -21.88 -27.69 5.73
N ASP A 416 -20.55 -27.64 5.54
CA ASP A 416 -19.55 -27.47 6.59
C ASP A 416 -19.07 -26.01 6.75
N VAL A 417 -19.74 -25.06 6.10
CA VAL A 417 -19.32 -23.65 6.10
C VAL A 417 -19.71 -22.92 7.40
N SER A 418 -18.71 -22.28 8.02
CA SER A 418 -18.85 -21.53 9.27
C SER A 418 -19.83 -20.36 9.19
N LEU A 419 -20.55 -20.09 10.29
CA LEU A 419 -21.48 -18.96 10.42
C LEU A 419 -20.83 -17.60 10.09
N TRP A 420 -19.54 -17.44 10.41
CA TRP A 420 -18.81 -16.20 10.10
C TRP A 420 -18.65 -15.96 8.60
N GLN A 421 -18.33 -17.00 7.81
CA GLN A 421 -18.26 -16.88 6.34
C GLN A 421 -19.62 -16.50 5.75
N GLN A 422 -20.71 -17.05 6.31
CA GLN A 422 -22.07 -16.68 5.93
C GLN A 422 -22.36 -15.20 6.26
N ILE A 423 -21.94 -14.70 7.43
CA ILE A 423 -22.06 -13.28 7.80
C ILE A 423 -21.27 -12.38 6.84
N VAL A 424 -20.03 -12.75 6.51
CA VAL A 424 -19.19 -11.99 5.58
C VAL A 424 -19.82 -11.92 4.19
N VAL A 425 -20.34 -13.04 3.67
CA VAL A 425 -21.02 -13.07 2.38
C VAL A 425 -22.31 -12.26 2.41
N ALA A 426 -23.09 -12.35 3.50
CA ALA A 426 -24.29 -11.56 3.67
C ALA A 426 -23.97 -10.05 3.69
N ALA A 427 -22.98 -9.63 4.46
CA ALA A 427 -22.51 -8.24 4.52
C ALA A 427 -21.97 -7.75 3.18
N ALA A 428 -21.17 -8.57 2.48
CA ALA A 428 -20.64 -8.26 1.16
C ALA A 428 -21.76 -8.07 0.11
N GLY A 429 -22.80 -8.92 0.14
CA GLY A 429 -23.94 -8.79 -0.76
C GLY A 429 -24.83 -7.59 -0.44
N LEU A 430 -25.02 -7.24 0.84
CA LEU A 430 -25.70 -5.99 1.23
C LEU A 430 -24.93 -4.75 0.76
N TYR A 431 -23.60 -4.75 0.94
CA TYR A 431 -22.73 -3.69 0.42
C TYR A 431 -22.80 -3.60 -1.11
N GLY A 432 -22.76 -4.75 -1.79
CA GLY A 432 -22.95 -4.85 -3.23
C GLY A 432 -24.31 -4.30 -3.70
N GLY A 433 -25.39 -4.66 -3.00
CA GLY A 433 -26.75 -4.20 -3.27
C GLY A 433 -26.93 -2.68 -3.09
N ALA A 434 -26.21 -2.07 -2.16
CA ALA A 434 -26.19 -0.61 -1.99
C ALA A 434 -25.39 0.10 -3.11
N ARG A 435 -24.30 -0.51 -3.59
CA ARG A 435 -23.43 0.06 -4.63
C ARG A 435 -23.93 -0.16 -6.06
N LEU A 436 -24.66 -1.24 -6.32
CA LEU A 436 -25.15 -1.60 -7.65
C LEU A 436 -26.03 -0.50 -8.30
N PRO A 437 -27.01 0.10 -7.59
CA PRO A 437 -27.83 1.18 -8.13
C PRO A 437 -27.00 2.38 -8.55
N VAL A 438 -26.05 2.80 -7.72
CA VAL A 438 -25.16 3.92 -8.02
C VAL A 438 -24.38 3.61 -9.30
N LYS A 439 -23.85 2.39 -9.43
CA LYS A 439 -23.07 1.99 -10.59
C LYS A 439 -23.89 1.83 -11.89
N LEU A 440 -25.11 1.29 -11.79
CA LEU A 440 -25.95 0.99 -12.96
C LEU A 440 -26.84 2.15 -13.40
N CYS A 441 -27.13 3.06 -12.48
CA CYS A 441 -28.08 4.14 -12.71
C CYS A 441 -27.46 5.52 -12.55
N TRP A 442 -26.12 5.66 -12.40
CA TRP A 442 -25.52 6.98 -12.33
C TRP A 442 -25.90 7.84 -13.55
N ARG A 443 -26.10 9.12 -13.26
CA ARG A 443 -26.51 10.13 -14.21
C ARG A 443 -25.93 11.47 -13.80
N ILE A 444 -25.33 12.13 -14.77
CA ILE A 444 -24.83 13.50 -14.64
C ILE A 444 -25.71 14.35 -15.55
N THR A 445 -26.29 15.42 -15.00
CA THR A 445 -27.02 16.41 -15.79
C THR A 445 -26.32 17.75 -15.61
N ALA A 446 -25.92 18.38 -16.70
CA ALA A 446 -25.39 19.74 -16.69
C ALA A 446 -26.48 20.72 -17.14
N ASP A 447 -26.64 21.78 -16.36
CA ASP A 447 -27.51 22.93 -16.66
C ASP A 447 -26.74 24.25 -16.47
N ARG A 448 -27.44 25.39 -16.59
CA ARG A 448 -26.82 26.72 -16.42
C ARG A 448 -26.21 26.94 -15.04
N THR A 449 -26.77 26.32 -14.00
CA THR A 449 -26.37 26.54 -12.60
C THR A 449 -25.21 25.63 -12.18
N GLY A 450 -25.05 24.48 -12.81
CA GLY A 450 -24.00 23.54 -12.46
C GLY A 450 -24.25 22.11 -12.94
N LEU A 451 -23.63 21.18 -12.23
CA LEU A 451 -23.79 19.74 -12.42
C LEU A 451 -24.72 19.17 -11.35
N TRP A 452 -25.61 18.30 -11.79
CA TRP A 452 -26.46 17.50 -10.91
C TRP A 452 -26.06 16.03 -11.00
N LEU A 453 -25.65 15.48 -9.88
CA LEU A 453 -25.32 14.07 -9.70
C LEU A 453 -26.45 13.37 -8.97
N ASN A 454 -26.83 12.17 -9.40
CA ASN A 454 -27.72 11.36 -8.59
C ASN A 454 -26.94 10.63 -7.49
N GLY A 455 -27.17 11.02 -6.24
CA GLY A 455 -26.66 10.30 -5.08
C GLY A 455 -27.58 9.16 -4.63
N LEU A 456 -27.06 8.33 -3.72
CA LEU A 456 -27.84 7.27 -3.10
C LEU A 456 -29.01 7.84 -2.28
N ARG A 457 -28.74 8.86 -1.45
CA ARG A 457 -29.73 9.50 -0.57
C ARG A 457 -30.42 10.70 -1.22
N HIS A 458 -29.65 11.63 -1.79
CA HIS A 458 -30.17 12.84 -2.43
C HIS A 458 -29.38 13.17 -3.70
N PRO A 459 -29.97 13.89 -4.66
CA PRO A 459 -29.20 14.51 -5.74
C PRO A 459 -28.23 15.55 -5.17
N THR A 460 -26.99 15.54 -5.66
CA THR A 460 -25.96 16.52 -5.28
C THR A 460 -25.83 17.55 -6.40
N HIS A 461 -25.99 18.82 -6.06
CA HIS A 461 -25.71 19.94 -6.97
C HIS A 461 -24.28 20.41 -6.76
N ILE A 462 -23.56 20.63 -7.86
CA ILE A 462 -22.21 21.15 -7.88
C ILE A 462 -22.23 22.40 -8.75
N PRO A 463 -22.13 23.60 -8.18
CA PRO A 463 -22.00 24.84 -8.94
C PRO A 463 -20.80 24.78 -9.89
N TRP A 464 -20.91 25.42 -11.06
CA TRP A 464 -19.80 25.44 -12.03
C TRP A 464 -18.51 26.04 -11.47
N ASP A 465 -18.64 27.01 -10.56
CA ASP A 465 -17.52 27.72 -9.96
C ASP A 465 -16.83 26.90 -8.86
N ASP A 466 -17.52 25.88 -8.32
CA ASP A 466 -16.95 24.96 -7.34
C ASP A 466 -16.29 23.75 -7.98
N LEU A 467 -16.63 23.41 -9.23
CA LEU A 467 -16.00 22.31 -9.96
C LEU A 467 -14.51 22.59 -10.15
N ARG A 468 -13.63 21.77 -9.57
CA ARG A 468 -12.16 21.91 -9.71
C ARG A 468 -11.61 21.10 -10.85
N SER A 469 -12.05 19.85 -10.99
CA SER A 469 -11.57 18.98 -12.06
C SER A 469 -12.55 17.86 -12.40
N ALA A 470 -12.57 17.47 -13.68
CA ALA A 470 -13.24 16.29 -14.17
C ALA A 470 -12.22 15.45 -14.94
N ARG A 471 -11.70 14.39 -14.33
CA ARG A 471 -10.67 13.55 -14.95
C ARG A 471 -10.97 12.07 -14.75
N ARG A 472 -10.54 11.27 -15.74
CA ARG A 472 -10.51 9.83 -15.57
C ARG A 472 -9.15 9.43 -15.00
N GLU A 473 -9.15 8.96 -13.76
CA GLU A 473 -7.97 8.37 -13.14
C GLU A 473 -8.09 6.85 -13.14
N HIS A 474 -7.04 6.16 -13.58
CA HIS A 474 -6.98 4.69 -13.51
C HIS A 474 -8.18 4.00 -14.18
N PHE A 475 -9.18 3.59 -13.39
CA PHE A 475 -10.41 2.91 -13.81
C PHE A 475 -11.68 3.70 -13.43
N GLU A 476 -11.54 4.92 -12.92
CA GLU A 476 -12.65 5.71 -12.38
C GLU A 476 -12.77 7.05 -13.11
N LEU A 477 -14.00 7.48 -13.35
CA LEU A 477 -14.29 8.89 -13.61
C LEU A 477 -14.41 9.58 -12.26
N LYS A 478 -13.54 10.56 -12.00
CA LYS A 478 -13.56 11.38 -10.78
C LYS A 478 -13.96 12.81 -11.10
N LEU A 479 -14.93 13.31 -10.33
CA LEU A 479 -15.32 14.71 -10.28
C LEU A 479 -14.91 15.25 -8.92
N ARG A 480 -14.21 16.38 -8.91
CA ARG A 480 -13.76 17.07 -7.70
C ARG A 480 -14.32 18.48 -7.67
N TRP A 481 -14.79 18.92 -6.50
CA TRP A 481 -15.26 20.28 -6.29
C TRP A 481 -14.77 20.84 -4.94
N ARG A 482 -14.99 22.14 -4.72
CA ARG A 482 -14.58 22.84 -3.49
C ARG A 482 -15.33 22.28 -2.27
N GLY A 483 -14.60 22.05 -1.16
CA GLY A 483 -15.15 21.49 0.08
C GLY A 483 -14.80 20.02 0.35
N GLY A 484 -13.77 19.47 -0.31
CA GLY A 484 -13.22 18.13 -0.03
C GLY A 484 -14.03 16.94 -0.56
N ASP A 485 -15.30 17.14 -0.92
CA ASP A 485 -16.12 16.07 -1.47
C ASP A 485 -15.69 15.68 -2.90
N SER A 486 -15.72 14.37 -3.17
CA SER A 486 -15.46 13.82 -4.50
C SER A 486 -16.50 12.77 -4.89
N TRP A 487 -16.73 12.67 -6.19
CA TRP A 487 -17.59 11.64 -6.77
C TRP A 487 -16.80 10.80 -7.74
N ALA A 488 -16.86 9.47 -7.57
CA ALA A 488 -16.13 8.51 -8.38
C ALA A 488 -17.03 7.37 -8.84
N VAL A 489 -16.93 7.02 -10.12
CA VAL A 489 -17.55 5.81 -10.67
C VAL A 489 -16.53 4.99 -11.44
N ALA A 490 -16.45 3.70 -11.11
CA ALA A 490 -15.54 2.74 -11.68
C ALA A 490 -16.10 2.05 -12.94
N ALA A 491 -15.32 2.05 -14.02
CA ALA A 491 -15.57 1.29 -15.24
C ALA A 491 -14.31 0.52 -15.70
N PRO A 492 -14.46 -0.74 -16.13
CA PRO A 492 -13.32 -1.55 -16.57
C PRO A 492 -12.62 -0.92 -17.79
N ARG A 493 -11.29 -0.94 -17.79
CA ARG A 493 -10.50 -0.47 -18.93
C ARG A 493 -10.50 -1.50 -20.05
N TRP A 494 -10.72 -1.03 -21.28
CA TRP A 494 -10.56 -1.82 -22.50
C TRP A 494 -9.48 -1.27 -23.44
N ALA A 495 -8.31 -0.95 -22.88
CA ALA A 495 -7.21 -0.27 -23.60
C ALA A 495 -6.71 -1.00 -24.86
N ARG A 496 -6.91 -2.32 -24.97
CA ARG A 496 -6.65 -3.06 -26.22
C ARG A 496 -7.69 -2.74 -27.29
N LEU A 497 -8.98 -2.70 -26.92
CA LEU A 497 -10.08 -2.39 -27.83
C LEU A 497 -10.00 -0.94 -28.34
N GLN A 498 -9.65 0.01 -27.45
CA GLN A 498 -9.44 1.42 -27.82
C GLN A 498 -8.34 1.56 -28.88
N ARG A 499 -7.20 0.87 -28.69
CA ARG A 499 -6.09 0.90 -29.65
C ARG A 499 -6.41 0.18 -30.96
N ALA A 500 -7.10 -0.96 -30.88
CA ALA A 500 -7.38 -1.77 -32.07
C ALA A 500 -8.49 -1.19 -32.95
N ARG A 501 -9.47 -0.48 -32.36
CA ARG A 501 -10.64 0.05 -33.09
C ARG A 501 -10.75 1.58 -33.08
N GLY A 502 -9.77 2.29 -32.52
CA GLY A 502 -9.80 3.75 -32.41
C GLY A 502 -10.95 4.29 -31.54
N LEU A 503 -11.53 3.46 -30.67
CA LEU A 503 -12.70 3.83 -29.87
C LEU A 503 -12.30 4.64 -28.62
N THR A 504 -12.86 5.83 -28.47
CA THR A 504 -12.76 6.64 -27.26
C THR A 504 -13.59 6.02 -26.14
N HIS A 505 -13.06 5.96 -24.91
CA HIS A 505 -13.89 5.50 -23.79
C HIS A 505 -14.96 6.54 -23.48
N PRO A 506 -16.21 6.15 -23.19
CA PRO A 506 -17.26 7.12 -22.84
C PRO A 506 -16.87 8.08 -21.71
N TYR A 507 -16.11 7.58 -20.73
CA TYR A 507 -15.63 8.41 -19.61
C TYR A 507 -14.50 9.37 -20.01
N ASP A 508 -13.66 9.01 -20.99
CA ASP A 508 -12.61 9.92 -21.48
C ASP A 508 -13.25 11.10 -22.22
N ALA A 509 -14.28 10.82 -23.03
CA ALA A 509 -15.07 11.84 -23.73
C ALA A 509 -15.88 12.72 -22.76
N LEU A 510 -16.55 12.10 -21.78
CA LEU A 510 -17.30 12.81 -20.74
C LEU A 510 -16.39 13.75 -19.91
N ALA A 511 -15.24 13.25 -19.45
CA ALA A 511 -14.28 14.08 -18.72
C ALA A 511 -13.81 15.26 -19.58
N ALA A 512 -13.52 15.03 -20.86
CA ALA A 512 -13.11 16.09 -21.77
C ALA A 512 -14.21 17.14 -22.02
N GLU A 513 -15.47 16.71 -22.20
CA GLU A 513 -16.62 17.62 -22.32
C GLU A 513 -16.79 18.49 -21.08
N LEU A 514 -16.70 17.92 -19.88
CA LEU A 514 -16.81 18.66 -18.63
C LEU A 514 -15.65 19.63 -18.42
N THR A 515 -14.42 19.20 -18.72
CA THR A 515 -13.24 20.07 -18.67
C THR A 515 -13.36 21.24 -19.65
N ALA A 516 -13.89 21.00 -20.86
CA ALA A 516 -14.15 22.07 -21.83
C ALA A 516 -15.18 23.10 -21.31
N MET A 517 -16.32 22.66 -20.76
CA MET A 517 -17.36 23.56 -20.19
C MET A 517 -16.89 24.30 -18.94
N HIS A 518 -16.00 23.68 -18.15
CA HIS A 518 -15.40 24.33 -17.01
C HIS A 518 -14.45 25.46 -17.45
N THR A 519 -13.58 25.17 -18.43
CA THR A 519 -12.57 26.10 -18.94
C THR A 519 -13.18 27.24 -19.78
N ASP A 520 -14.22 26.94 -20.55
CA ASP A 520 -14.91 27.89 -21.43
C ASP A 520 -16.40 28.01 -21.03
N PRO A 521 -16.77 29.08 -20.30
CA PRO A 521 -18.15 29.30 -19.87
C PRO A 521 -19.16 29.41 -21.01
N ALA A 522 -18.74 29.78 -22.23
CA ALA A 522 -19.64 29.90 -23.37
C ALA A 522 -20.18 28.55 -23.86
N LEU A 523 -19.50 27.46 -23.51
CA LEU A 523 -19.91 26.08 -23.82
C LEU A 523 -20.89 25.50 -22.79
N ARG A 524 -21.15 26.22 -21.69
CA ARG A 524 -22.05 25.75 -20.64
C ARG A 524 -23.50 25.71 -21.16
N PRO A 525 -24.33 24.78 -20.66
CA PRO A 525 -25.74 24.75 -21.02
C PRO A 525 -26.46 26.05 -20.66
N THR A 526 -27.37 26.51 -21.52
CA THR A 526 -28.06 27.80 -21.36
C THR A 526 -29.41 27.68 -20.64
N GLY A 527 -29.99 26.47 -20.58
CA GLY A 527 -31.27 26.21 -19.96
C GLY A 527 -31.14 25.77 -18.50
N ASP A 528 -32.20 26.01 -17.73
CA ASP A 528 -32.34 25.48 -16.38
C ASP A 528 -32.97 24.08 -16.45
N SER A 529 -32.46 23.14 -15.66
CA SER A 529 -33.05 21.80 -15.61
C SER A 529 -34.27 21.77 -14.70
N GLU A 530 -35.35 21.10 -15.12
CA GLU A 530 -36.51 20.85 -14.26
C GLU A 530 -36.18 19.86 -13.13
N ALA A 531 -36.92 19.93 -12.02
CA ALA A 531 -36.70 19.06 -10.84
C ALA A 531 -36.68 17.56 -11.17
N HIS A 532 -37.50 17.12 -12.14
CA HIS A 532 -37.55 15.72 -12.57
C HIS A 532 -36.29 15.26 -13.34
N VAL A 533 -35.49 16.22 -13.84
CA VAL A 533 -34.28 16.02 -14.64
C VAL A 533 -33.01 16.05 -13.78
N ARG A 534 -33.03 16.77 -12.66
CA ARG A 534 -31.92 16.96 -11.69
C ARG A 534 -31.47 15.68 -10.98
N GLY A 535 -32.21 14.58 -11.15
CA GLY A 535 -31.85 13.27 -10.62
C GLY A 535 -32.89 12.73 -9.64
N ARG A 536 -32.77 11.44 -9.33
CA ARG A 536 -33.63 10.76 -8.35
C ARG A 536 -32.74 10.09 -7.32
N ALA A 537 -33.20 10.05 -6.07
CA ALA A 537 -32.54 9.27 -5.04
C ALA A 537 -32.59 7.77 -5.41
N LEU A 538 -31.44 7.11 -5.30
CA LEU A 538 -31.30 5.70 -5.70
C LEU A 538 -31.57 4.71 -4.55
N TRP A 539 -31.79 5.20 -3.32
CA TRP A 539 -32.06 4.35 -2.15
C TRP A 539 -33.21 3.34 -2.35
N PRO A 540 -34.32 3.63 -3.08
CA PRO A 540 -35.39 2.63 -3.24
C PRO A 540 -34.90 1.39 -4.00
N LEU A 541 -34.01 1.58 -4.98
CA LEU A 541 -33.39 0.48 -5.71
C LEU A 541 -32.41 -0.29 -4.82
N ALA A 542 -31.62 0.41 -3.98
CA ALA A 542 -30.73 -0.25 -3.03
C ALA A 542 -31.50 -1.11 -2.02
N VAL A 543 -32.64 -0.63 -1.51
CA VAL A 543 -33.53 -1.41 -0.64
C VAL A 543 -34.07 -2.63 -1.38
N LEU A 544 -34.53 -2.47 -2.64
CA LEU A 544 -35.01 -3.59 -3.43
C LEU A 544 -33.93 -4.66 -3.67
N PHE A 545 -32.69 -4.27 -3.99
CA PHE A 545 -31.58 -5.21 -4.16
C PHE A 545 -31.21 -5.88 -2.84
N ALA A 546 -31.20 -5.14 -1.73
CA ALA A 546 -30.93 -5.70 -0.40
C ALA A 546 -31.99 -6.72 0.02
N LEU A 547 -33.27 -6.42 -0.20
CA LEU A 547 -34.37 -7.35 0.07
C LEU A 547 -34.30 -8.60 -0.82
N THR A 548 -34.03 -8.42 -2.12
CA THR A 548 -33.83 -9.54 -3.05
C THR A 548 -32.66 -10.43 -2.61
N TRP A 549 -31.57 -9.83 -2.16
CA TRP A 549 -30.40 -10.54 -1.66
C TRP A 549 -30.72 -11.34 -0.38
N LEU A 550 -31.40 -10.72 0.59
CA LEU A 550 -31.81 -11.41 1.82
C LEU A 550 -32.77 -12.57 1.51
N ALA A 551 -33.73 -12.37 0.61
CA ALA A 551 -34.65 -13.41 0.16
C ALA A 551 -33.90 -14.57 -0.51
N PHE A 552 -32.88 -14.27 -1.33
CA PHE A 552 -32.03 -15.28 -1.95
C PHE A 552 -31.26 -16.10 -0.89
N LEU A 553 -30.66 -15.44 0.10
CA LEU A 553 -29.96 -16.11 1.20
C LEU A 553 -30.88 -17.01 2.03
N THR A 554 -32.10 -16.55 2.35
CA THR A 554 -33.08 -17.36 3.10
C THR A 554 -33.54 -18.57 2.29
N SER A 555 -33.81 -18.40 1.00
CA SER A 555 -34.26 -19.48 0.12
C SER A 555 -33.17 -20.52 -0.12
N ALA A 556 -31.92 -20.07 -0.30
CA ALA A 556 -30.77 -20.96 -0.43
C ALA A 556 -30.60 -21.83 0.82
N ARG A 557 -30.83 -21.28 2.00
CA ARG A 557 -30.77 -22.01 3.28
C ARG A 557 -31.91 -23.01 3.48
N THR A 558 -33.08 -22.78 2.89
CA THR A 558 -34.23 -23.70 3.00
C THR A 558 -34.24 -24.83 1.98
N LEU A 559 -33.44 -24.71 0.91
CA LEU A 559 -33.33 -25.71 -0.17
C LEU A 559 -32.24 -26.76 0.12
N LEU A 560 -31.41 -26.52 1.13
CA LEU A 560 -30.46 -27.46 1.74
C LEU A 560 -31.08 -28.02 3.02
#